data_AF-A0A1F8TSB7-F1
#
_entry.id   AF-A0A1F8TSB7-F1
#
_cell.length_a   1.000
_cell.length_b   1.000
_cell.length_c   1.000
_cell.angle_alpha   90.00
_cell.angle_beta   90.00
_cell.angle_gamma   90.00
#
_symmetry.space_group_name_H-M   'P 1'
#
loop_
_entity.id
_entity.type
_entity.pdbx_description
1 polymer ?
#
loop_
_entity_poly.entity_id
_entity_poly.type
_entity_poly.pdbx_seq_one_letter_code
_entity_poly.pdbx_strand_id
1 'polypeptide(L)'
;MNSAVVWDRTRRLLEEAPIQGSDVDAKVRQLLSAEYLRKINQYHRADSMLSQKYGMTFEQFIAHRVVLEKQYSQEAETDAMVWETAISGITTMERKLGELREAGLVPRG
;
A
#
# COMPACT_ATOMS: atom_id res chain seq x y z
N MET A 1 -5.97 -13.78 -29.30
CA MET A 1 -7.02 -12.86 -28.77
C MET A 1 -6.57 -11.45 -29.08
N ASN A 2 -7.41 -10.69 -29.79
CA ASN A 2 -7.05 -9.37 -30.32
C ASN A 2 -7.10 -8.34 -29.18
N SER A 3 -5.98 -7.66 -28.91
CA SER A 3 -5.88 -6.65 -27.85
C SER A 3 -7.00 -5.60 -27.95
N ALA A 4 -7.40 -5.23 -29.17
CA ALA A 4 -8.47 -4.25 -29.44
C ALA A 4 -9.86 -4.59 -28.84
N VAL A 5 -10.22 -5.87 -28.70
CA VAL A 5 -11.55 -6.26 -28.17
C VAL A 5 -11.58 -6.22 -26.64
N VAL A 6 -10.44 -6.47 -25.99
CA VAL A 6 -10.30 -6.38 -24.53
C VAL A 6 -10.39 -4.92 -24.07
N TRP A 7 -9.87 -3.98 -24.86
CA TRP A 7 -9.90 -2.55 -24.55
C TRP A 7 -11.31 -1.96 -24.52
N ASP A 8 -12.21 -2.37 -25.42
CA ASP A 8 -13.56 -1.77 -25.52
C ASP A 8 -14.49 -2.18 -24.36
N ARG A 9 -14.42 -3.45 -23.94
CA ARG A 9 -15.22 -3.93 -22.79
C ARG A 9 -14.78 -3.29 -21.48
N THR A 10 -13.47 -3.23 -21.22
CA THR A 10 -12.94 -2.61 -20.00
C THR A 10 -13.21 -1.11 -19.97
N ARG A 11 -13.11 -0.42 -21.13
CA ARG A 11 -13.49 0.99 -21.26
C ARG A 11 -14.95 1.22 -20.85
N ARG A 12 -15.89 0.46 -21.42
CA ARG A 12 -17.32 0.58 -21.09
C ARG A 12 -17.60 0.36 -19.61
N LEU A 13 -16.97 -0.66 -19.01
CA LEU A 13 -17.11 -0.89 -17.56
C LEU A 13 -16.63 0.30 -16.73
N LEU A 14 -15.53 0.97 -17.12
CA LEU A 14 -15.04 2.16 -16.44
C LEU A 14 -15.94 3.38 -16.68
N GLU A 15 -16.49 3.53 -17.89
CA GLU A 15 -17.44 4.60 -18.21
C GLU A 15 -18.73 4.49 -17.38
N GLU A 16 -19.26 3.27 -17.23
CA GLU A 16 -20.48 2.97 -16.46
C GLU A 16 -20.26 2.94 -14.94
N ALA A 17 -19.02 2.72 -14.49
CA ALA A 17 -18.73 2.63 -13.06
C ALA A 17 -19.03 3.94 -12.31
N PRO A 18 -19.65 3.87 -11.12
CA PRO A 18 -19.97 5.03 -10.29
C PRO A 18 -18.73 5.54 -9.53
N ILE A 19 -17.65 5.79 -10.27
CA ILE A 19 -16.38 6.32 -9.77
C ILE A 19 -16.29 7.77 -10.23
N GLN A 20 -15.81 8.64 -9.34
CA GLN A 20 -15.58 10.05 -9.68
C GLN A 20 -14.51 10.16 -10.79
N GLY A 21 -14.73 11.06 -11.75
CA GLY A 21 -13.81 11.30 -12.86
C GLY A 21 -14.55 11.68 -14.13
N SER A 22 -14.03 12.66 -14.86
CA SER A 22 -14.62 13.15 -16.11
C SER A 22 -14.42 12.19 -17.28
N ASP A 23 -13.38 11.37 -17.23
CA ASP A 23 -13.05 10.37 -18.25
C ASP A 23 -12.50 9.08 -17.61
N VAL A 24 -12.24 8.09 -18.46
CA VAL A 24 -11.72 6.77 -18.06
C VAL A 24 -10.38 6.90 -17.35
N ASP A 25 -9.50 7.79 -17.82
CA ASP A 25 -8.19 8.03 -17.24
C ASP A 25 -8.28 8.57 -15.82
N ALA A 26 -9.18 9.54 -15.58
CA ALA A 26 -9.45 10.09 -14.27
C ALA A 26 -10.00 9.01 -13.33
N LYS A 27 -10.93 8.17 -13.80
CA LYS A 27 -11.46 7.06 -12.99
C LYS A 27 -10.39 6.02 -12.65
N VAL A 28 -9.49 5.70 -13.58
CA VAL A 28 -8.34 4.80 -13.32
C VAL A 28 -7.40 5.40 -12.28
N ARG A 29 -7.10 6.70 -12.36
CA ARG A 29 -6.25 7.40 -11.38
C ARG A 29 -6.90 7.41 -9.99
N GLN A 30 -8.22 7.57 -9.91
CA GLN A 30 -8.98 7.45 -8.66
C GLN A 30 -8.93 6.04 -8.07
N LEU A 31 -9.16 5.01 -8.89
CA LEU A 31 -9.05 3.62 -8.46
C LEU A 31 -7.64 3.29 -7.95
N LEU A 32 -6.61 3.80 -8.63
CA LEU A 32 -5.23 3.59 -8.25
C LEU A 32 -4.89 4.26 -6.91
N SER A 33 -5.35 5.50 -6.71
CA SER A 33 -5.23 6.20 -5.43
C SER A 33 -5.93 5.46 -4.29
N ALA A 34 -7.16 4.99 -4.53
CA ALA A 34 -7.92 4.21 -3.55
C ALA A 34 -7.19 2.91 -3.18
N GLU A 35 -6.58 2.22 -4.14
CA GLU A 35 -5.79 1.03 -3.90
C GLU A 35 -4.52 1.33 -3.09
N TYR A 36 -3.81 2.43 -3.38
CA TYR A 36 -2.64 2.84 -2.60
C TYR A 36 -3.01 3.16 -1.15
N LEU A 37 -4.09 3.91 -0.92
CA LEU A 37 -4.60 4.19 0.41
C LEU A 37 -5.01 2.91 1.15
N ARG A 38 -5.67 1.97 0.46
CA ARG A 38 -6.04 0.67 1.03
C ARG A 38 -4.81 -0.12 1.47
N LYS A 39 -3.75 -0.10 0.66
CA LYS A 39 -2.46 -0.76 0.96
C LYS A 39 -1.75 -0.10 2.13
N ILE A 40 -1.67 1.23 2.18
CA ILE A 40 -1.13 1.99 3.31
C ILE A 40 -1.83 1.58 4.61
N ASN A 41 -3.17 1.57 4.61
CA ASN A 41 -3.95 1.13 5.77
C ASN A 41 -3.68 -0.33 6.15
N GLN A 42 -3.44 -1.21 5.18
CA GLN A 42 -3.08 -2.61 5.46
C GLN A 42 -1.72 -2.70 6.15
N TYR A 43 -0.73 -1.93 5.70
CA TYR A 43 0.60 -1.92 6.29
C TYR A 43 0.61 -1.27 7.68
N HIS A 44 -0.11 -0.16 7.89
CA HIS A 44 -0.27 0.42 9.23
C HIS A 44 -0.89 -0.54 10.25
N ARG A 45 -1.82 -1.40 9.81
CA ARG A 45 -2.36 -2.45 10.70
C ARG A 45 -1.30 -3.47 11.10
N ALA A 46 -0.42 -3.87 10.18
CA ALA A 46 0.66 -4.79 10.50
C ALA A 46 1.67 -4.14 11.45
N ASP A 47 2.06 -2.89 11.17
CA ASP A 47 2.92 -2.07 12.03
C ASP A 47 2.33 -1.94 13.45
N SER A 48 1.06 -1.52 13.57
CA SER A 48 0.39 -1.38 14.86
C SER A 48 0.29 -2.70 15.64
N MET A 49 -0.04 -3.80 14.95
CA MET A 49 -0.14 -5.13 15.56
C MET A 49 1.21 -5.58 16.12
N LEU A 50 2.29 -5.42 15.36
CA LEU A 50 3.63 -5.82 15.80
C LEU A 50 4.18 -4.87 16.86
N SER A 51 3.89 -3.57 16.76
CA SER A 51 4.17 -2.61 17.83
C SER A 51 3.53 -3.01 19.14
N GLN A 52 2.28 -3.44 19.10
CA GLN A 52 1.58 -3.93 20.29
C GLN A 52 2.18 -5.24 20.80
N LYS A 53 2.54 -6.18 19.91
CA LYS A 53 3.14 -7.47 20.27
C LYS A 53 4.47 -7.32 21.00
N TYR A 54 5.33 -6.42 20.52
CA TYR A 54 6.68 -6.23 21.06
C TYR A 54 6.78 -5.07 22.05
N GLY A 55 5.74 -4.24 22.18
CA GLY A 55 5.73 -3.07 23.06
C GLY A 55 6.69 -1.97 22.63
N MET A 56 7.03 -1.90 21.34
CA MET A 56 8.02 -0.98 20.78
C MET A 56 7.75 -0.66 19.31
N THR A 57 8.45 0.33 18.76
CA THR A 57 8.43 0.65 17.32
C THR A 57 9.33 -0.32 16.53
N PHE A 58 9.20 -0.34 15.20
CA PHE A 58 10.08 -1.13 14.34
C PHE A 58 11.55 -0.71 14.50
N GLU A 59 11.82 0.59 14.57
CA GLU A 59 13.17 1.13 14.73
C GLU A 59 13.81 0.65 16.03
N GLN A 60 13.04 0.64 17.12
CA GLN A 60 13.48 0.10 18.41
C GLN A 60 13.69 -1.41 18.35
N PHE A 61 12.81 -2.16 17.68
CA PHE A 61 12.93 -3.61 17.50
C PHE A 61 14.25 -3.98 16.81
N ILE A 62 14.63 -3.24 15.76
CA ILE A 62 15.91 -3.42 15.07
C ILE A 62 17.09 -2.99 15.95
N ALA A 63 17.00 -1.81 16.60
CA ALA A 63 18.07 -1.29 17.45
C ALA A 63 18.40 -2.22 18.64
N HIS A 64 17.37 -2.83 19.24
CA HIS A 64 17.53 -3.81 20.33
C HIS A 64 17.91 -5.21 19.85
N ARG A 65 18.00 -5.44 18.52
CA ARG A 65 18.33 -6.75 17.94
C ARG A 65 17.42 -7.86 18.48
N VAL A 66 16.12 -7.60 18.58
CA VAL A 66 15.15 -8.51 19.23
C VAL A 66 15.19 -9.92 18.63
N VAL A 67 15.41 -10.07 17.31
CA VAL A 67 15.58 -11.39 16.68
C VAL A 67 16.72 -12.19 17.32
N LEU A 68 17.86 -11.54 17.58
CA LEU A 68 19.00 -12.18 18.24
C LEU A 68 18.69 -12.49 19.72
N GLU A 69 18.03 -11.58 20.44
CA GLU A 69 17.58 -11.82 21.82
C GLU A 69 16.63 -13.01 21.92
N LYS A 70 15.80 -13.21 20.89
CA LYS A 70 14.91 -14.37 20.72
C LYS A 70 15.60 -15.58 20.08
N GLN A 71 16.93 -15.56 20.00
CA GLN A 71 17.76 -16.67 19.49
C GLN A 71 17.38 -17.09 18.06
N TYR A 72 17.04 -16.13 17.20
CA TYR A 72 16.61 -16.39 15.83
C TYR A 72 15.41 -17.33 15.75
N SER A 73 14.46 -17.16 16.67
CA SER A 73 13.21 -17.91 16.58
C SER A 73 12.52 -17.60 15.25
N GLN A 74 11.97 -18.64 14.62
CA GLN A 74 11.24 -18.50 13.35
C GLN A 74 10.14 -17.43 13.44
N GLU A 75 9.49 -17.31 14.60
CA GLU A 75 8.48 -16.30 14.87
C GLU A 75 9.07 -14.88 14.82
N ALA A 76 10.17 -14.63 15.53
CA ALA A 76 10.79 -13.30 15.57
C ALA A 76 11.34 -12.90 14.19
N GLU A 77 11.90 -13.84 13.44
CA GLU A 77 12.36 -13.61 12.07
C GLU A 77 11.19 -13.29 11.13
N THR A 78 10.11 -14.07 11.20
CA THR A 78 8.91 -13.85 10.38
C THR A 78 8.29 -12.50 10.68
N ASP A 79 8.17 -12.15 11.96
CA ASP A 79 7.64 -10.85 12.38
C ASP A 79 8.53 -9.71 11.88
N ALA A 80 9.85 -9.83 11.98
CA ALA A 80 10.78 -8.82 11.47
C ALA A 80 10.58 -8.58 9.96
N MET A 81 10.48 -9.65 9.18
CA MET A 81 10.24 -9.56 7.73
C MET A 81 8.89 -8.92 7.40
N VAL A 82 7.83 -9.31 8.12
CA VAL A 82 6.49 -8.73 7.95
C VAL A 82 6.50 -7.25 8.29
N TRP A 83 7.17 -6.86 9.37
CA TRP A 83 7.26 -5.48 9.81
C TRP A 83 8.04 -4.62 8.83
N GLU A 84 9.22 -5.09 8.39
CA GLU A 84 10.04 -4.40 7.39
C GLU A 84 9.27 -4.20 6.08
N THR A 85 8.53 -5.24 5.66
CA THR A 85 7.66 -5.17 4.47
C THR A 85 6.57 -4.12 4.66
N ALA A 86 6.01 -4.00 5.86
CA ALA A 86 5.00 -2.98 6.15
C ALA A 86 5.58 -1.56 6.08
N ILE A 87 6.70 -1.29 6.76
CA ILE A 87 7.34 0.03 6.75
C ILE A 87 7.78 0.45 5.34
N SER A 88 8.43 -0.47 4.61
CA SER A 88 8.83 -0.24 3.22
C SER A 88 7.63 -0.05 2.30
N GLY A 89 6.56 -0.81 2.55
CA GLY A 89 5.29 -0.74 1.83
C GLY A 89 4.60 0.61 1.99
N ILE A 90 4.52 1.14 3.21
CA ILE A 90 3.96 2.47 3.51
C ILE A 90 4.72 3.52 2.70
N THR A 91 6.04 3.58 2.89
CA THR A 91 6.91 4.56 2.21
C THR A 91 6.73 4.52 0.69
N THR A 92 6.67 3.32 0.11
CA THR A 92 6.50 3.15 -1.34
C THR A 92 5.14 3.63 -1.82
N MET A 93 4.06 3.29 -1.11
CA MET A 93 2.70 3.69 -1.51
C MET A 93 2.47 5.18 -1.32
N GLU A 94 2.99 5.79 -0.25
CA GLU A 94 2.92 7.23 -0.02
C GLU A 94 3.63 8.01 -1.12
N ARG A 95 4.82 7.57 -1.54
CA ARG A 95 5.53 8.17 -2.68
C ARG A 95 4.68 8.11 -3.95
N LYS A 96 4.16 6.94 -4.31
CA LYS A 96 3.33 6.78 -5.52
C LYS A 96 2.04 7.61 -5.46
N LEU A 97 1.44 7.73 -4.28
CA LEU A 97 0.28 8.59 -4.05
C LEU A 97 0.65 10.08 -4.18
N GLY A 98 1.83 10.46 -3.71
CA GLY A 98 2.43 11.78 -3.91
C GLY A 98 2.59 12.11 -5.39
N GLU A 99 3.17 11.20 -6.18
CA GLU A 99 3.33 11.35 -7.64
C GLU A 99 2.00 11.58 -8.36
N LEU A 100 0.94 10.85 -7.98
CA LEU A 100 -0.41 11.08 -8.52
C LEU A 100 -0.95 12.46 -8.16
N ARG A 101 -0.73 12.93 -6.93
CA ARG A 101 -1.21 14.25 -6.47
C ARG A 101 -0.43 15.40 -7.10
N GLU A 102 0.87 15.28 -7.25
CA GLU A 102 1.74 16.30 -7.87
C GLU A 102 1.44 16.50 -9.35
N ALA A 103 1.11 15.41 -10.05
CA ALA A 103 0.66 15.48 -11.43
C ALA A 103 -0.77 16.07 -11.59
N GLY A 104 -1.41 16.51 -10.49
CA GLY A 104 -2.76 17.09 -10.50
C GLY A 104 -3.88 16.08 -10.79
N LEU A 105 -3.59 14.79 -10.61
CA LEU A 105 -4.44 13.70 -11.09
C LEU A 105 -5.47 13.24 -10.09
N VAL A 106 -5.24 13.54 -8.82
CA VAL A 106 -6.11 13.21 -7.70
C VAL A 106 -6.04 14.38 -6.71
N PRO A 107 -7.17 14.78 -6.09
CA PRO A 107 -7.19 15.85 -5.10
C PRO A 107 -6.21 15.59 -3.95
N ARG A 108 -5.62 16.68 -3.43
CA ARG A 108 -5.04 16.68 -2.09
C ARG A 108 -6.24 16.75 -1.14
N GLY A 109 -6.51 15.65 -0.44
CA GLY A 109 -7.59 15.57 0.55
C GLY A 109 -7.40 16.57 1.68
#